data_AF-A0A7W9D4T6-F1
#
_entry.id   AF-A0A7W9D4T6-F1
#
_cell.length_a   1.000
_cell.length_b   1.000
_cell.length_c   1.000
_cell.angle_alpha   90.00
_cell.angle_beta   90.00
_cell.angle_gamma   90.00
#
_symmetry.space_group_name_H-M   'P 1'
#
loop_
_entity.id
_entity.type
_entity.pdbx_description
1 polymer ?
#
loop_
_entity_poly.entity_id
_entity_poly.type
_entity_poly.pdbx_seq_one_letter_code
_entity_poly.pdbx_strand_id
1 'polypeptide(L)'
;MKSKAYNKLAGRGPGAVPAILILMCLPDNEDQWMGFSEDSLLLRKCCYFTTVTGPRIESENTTRQISFPRRNLLNVSSLTTILDDNRKRLEAAFSAFAE
;
A
#
# COMPACT_ATOMS: atom_id res chain seq x y z
N MET A 1 -11.54 7.90 1.25
CA MET A 1 -10.53 8.12 2.30
C MET A 1 -10.64 9.56 2.83
N LYS A 2 -10.65 9.76 4.15
CA LYS A 2 -10.65 11.11 4.76
C LYS A 2 -9.32 11.84 4.51
N SER A 3 -9.35 13.16 4.30
CA SER A 3 -8.16 13.95 3.95
C SER A 3 -7.03 13.88 4.98
N LYS A 4 -7.36 13.82 6.29
CA LYS A 4 -6.36 13.60 7.35
C LYS A 4 -5.59 12.29 7.15
N ALA A 5 -6.26 11.21 6.74
CA ALA A 5 -5.61 9.93 6.49
C ALA A 5 -4.82 9.95 5.17
N TYR A 6 -5.35 10.62 4.12
CA TYR A 6 -4.63 10.82 2.86
C TYR A 6 -3.30 11.54 3.08
N ASN A 7 -3.28 12.64 3.85
CA ASN A 7 -2.09 13.44 4.16
C ASN A 7 -1.02 12.71 4.97
N LYS A 8 -1.33 11.58 5.61
CA LYS A 8 -0.31 10.71 6.26
C LYS A 8 0.51 9.93 5.23
N LEU A 9 -0.04 9.71 4.04
CA LEU A 9 0.57 8.94 2.97
C LEU A 9 1.07 9.84 1.83
N ALA A 10 0.27 10.83 1.46
CA ALA A 10 0.60 11.84 0.47
C ALA A 10 1.64 12.84 1.01
N GLY A 11 2.43 13.43 0.11
CA GLY A 11 3.42 14.45 0.47
C GLY A 11 4.57 13.95 1.34
N ARG A 12 4.89 12.65 1.31
CA ARG A 12 6.14 12.13 1.89
C ARG A 12 7.32 12.63 1.05
N GLY A 13 8.24 13.35 1.68
CA GLY A 13 9.37 13.99 1.01
C GLY A 13 10.47 13.00 0.57
N PRO A 14 11.49 13.50 -0.16
CA PRO A 14 12.69 12.73 -0.48
C PRO A 14 13.32 12.14 0.79
N GLY A 15 13.82 10.90 0.72
CA GLY A 15 14.41 10.21 1.87
C GLY A 15 13.43 9.67 2.91
N ALA A 16 12.14 9.99 2.84
CA ALA A 16 11.15 9.39 3.74
C ALA A 16 11.03 7.88 3.51
N VAL A 17 10.81 7.13 4.60
CA VAL A 17 10.43 5.71 4.54
C VAL A 17 9.19 5.60 3.65
N PRO A 18 9.16 4.67 2.67
CA PRO A 18 7.97 4.49 1.82
C PRO A 18 6.75 4.05 2.64
N ALA A 19 5.56 4.30 2.11
CA ALA A 19 4.35 3.66 2.60
C ALA A 19 3.46 3.26 1.43
N ILE A 20 2.91 2.05 1.54
CA ILE A 20 1.86 1.55 0.66
C ILE A 20 0.54 1.53 1.44
N LEU A 21 -0.55 1.80 0.74
CA LEU A 21 -1.90 1.60 1.24
C LEU A 21 -2.38 0.22 0.80
N ILE A 22 -2.77 -0.61 1.75
CA ILE A 22 -3.34 -1.93 1.49
C ILE A 22 -4.85 -1.85 1.69
N LEU A 23 -5.60 -2.32 0.68
CA LEU A 23 -7.03 -2.55 0.76
C LEU A 23 -7.26 -4.05 0.89
N MET A 24 -7.71 -4.47 2.07
CA MET A 24 -8.19 -5.82 2.30
C MET A 24 -9.69 -5.87 2.01
N CYS A 25 -10.08 -6.65 1.01
CA CYS A 25 -11.49 -6.95 0.79
C CYS A 25 -11.82 -8.23 1.56
N LEU A 26 -12.83 -8.22 2.42
CA LEU A 26 -13.25 -9.38 3.19
C LEU A 26 -14.74 -9.65 2.95
N PRO A 27 -15.20 -10.92 3.01
CA PRO A 27 -16.61 -11.23 3.14
C PRO A 27 -17.25 -10.57 4.37
N ASP A 28 -18.57 -10.36 4.36
CA ASP A 28 -19.27 -9.76 5.51
C ASP A 28 -19.24 -10.68 6.75
N ASN A 29 -19.27 -12.00 6.54
CA ASN A 29 -19.13 -12.97 7.61
C ASN A 29 -17.66 -13.34 7.82
N GLU A 30 -17.17 -13.15 9.06
CA GLU A 30 -15.81 -13.46 9.50
C GLU A 30 -15.43 -14.93 9.35
N ASP A 31 -16.38 -15.85 9.56
CA ASP A 31 -16.18 -17.29 9.38
C ASP A 31 -15.82 -17.66 7.93
N GLN A 32 -16.09 -16.75 6.98
CA GLN A 32 -15.76 -16.93 5.58
C GLN A 32 -14.44 -16.28 5.20
N TRP A 33 -13.73 -15.60 6.11
CA TRP A 33 -12.48 -14.92 5.77
C TRP A 33 -11.36 -15.90 5.45
N MET A 34 -11.35 -17.05 6.12
CA MET A 34 -10.27 -18.03 6.01
C MET A 34 -10.83 -19.44 6.08
N GLY A 35 -10.33 -20.33 5.22
CA GLY A 35 -10.52 -21.76 5.32
C GLY A 35 -9.19 -22.43 5.65
N PHE A 36 -9.22 -23.40 6.54
CA PHE A 36 -8.05 -24.20 6.88
C PHE A 36 -8.38 -25.68 6.62
N SER A 37 -7.42 -26.40 6.04
CA SER A 37 -7.39 -27.85 5.92
C SER A 37 -5.98 -28.35 6.26
N GLU A 38 -5.80 -29.66 6.45
CA GLU A 38 -4.48 -30.25 6.69
C GLU A 38 -3.46 -29.89 5.60
N ASP A 39 -3.93 -29.75 4.35
CA ASP A 39 -3.07 -29.46 3.20
C ASP A 39 -2.84 -27.96 2.95
N SER A 40 -3.74 -27.08 3.43
CA SER A 40 -3.74 -25.69 2.97
C SER A 40 -4.44 -24.69 3.87
N LEU A 41 -3.97 -23.44 3.75
CA LEU A 41 -4.64 -22.26 4.28
C LEU A 41 -5.16 -21.42 3.10
N LEU A 42 -6.47 -21.23 3.04
CA LEU A 42 -7.13 -20.38 2.05
C LEU A 42 -7.60 -19.09 2.71
N LEU A 43 -6.91 -17.98 2.46
CA LEU A 43 -7.45 -16.65 2.77
C LEU A 43 -8.38 -16.21 1.64
N ARG A 44 -9.66 -16.00 1.94
CA ARG A 44 -10.67 -15.61 0.95
C ARG A 44 -10.60 -14.12 0.68
N LYS A 45 -10.78 -13.77 -0.60
CA LYS A 45 -10.63 -12.43 -1.18
C LYS A 45 -9.18 -11.93 -1.06
N CYS A 46 -8.81 -11.01 -1.95
CA CYS A 46 -7.42 -10.58 -2.07
C CYS A 46 -7.21 -9.21 -1.40
N CYS A 47 -6.00 -9.02 -0.88
CA CYS A 47 -5.48 -7.70 -0.59
C CYS A 47 -5.01 -7.05 -1.89
N TYR A 48 -5.31 -5.76 -2.06
CA TYR A 48 -4.76 -4.94 -3.12
C TYR A 48 -3.86 -3.87 -2.51
N PHE A 49 -2.89 -3.38 -3.28
CA PHE A 49 -2.03 -2.30 -2.81
C PHE A 49 -1.96 -1.13 -3.80
N THR A 50 -1.68 0.06 -3.28
CA THR A 50 -1.36 1.24 -4.08
C THR A 50 -0.47 2.19 -3.28
N THR A 51 0.20 3.10 -3.95
CA THR A 51 0.93 4.20 -3.31
C THR A 51 0.10 5.47 -3.43
N VAL A 52 -0.05 6.20 -2.33
CA VAL A 52 -0.77 7.47 -2.35
C VAL A 52 0.24 8.59 -2.58
N THR A 53 0.23 9.15 -3.77
CA THR A 53 1.08 10.28 -4.17
C THR A 53 0.24 11.53 -4.41
N GLY A 54 0.87 12.69 -4.28
CA GLY A 54 0.23 13.99 -4.53
C GLY A 54 0.47 15.01 -3.42
N PRO A 55 0.00 16.25 -3.64
CA PRO A 55 0.10 17.32 -2.66
C PRO A 55 -0.81 17.05 -1.45
N ARG A 56 -0.44 17.61 -0.29
CA ARG A 56 -1.29 17.57 0.89
C ARG A 56 -2.55 18.41 0.63
N ILE A 57 -3.65 17.98 1.25
CA ILE A 57 -4.94 18.67 1.18
C ILE A 57 -5.09 19.54 2.42
N GLU A 58 -5.38 20.83 2.25
CA GLU A 58 -5.50 21.77 3.36
C GLU A 58 -6.79 21.57 4.18
N SER A 59 -7.90 21.21 3.52
CA SER A 59 -9.18 21.00 4.19
C SER A 59 -9.30 19.58 4.79
N GLU A 60 -9.33 19.48 6.12
CA GLU A 60 -9.34 18.21 6.85
C GLU A 60 -10.67 17.42 6.73
N ASN A 61 -11.77 18.09 6.37
CA ASN A 61 -13.13 17.52 6.36
C ASN A 61 -13.59 16.98 5.00
N THR A 62 -12.68 16.87 4.04
CA THR A 62 -12.99 16.35 2.70
C THR A 62 -12.71 14.84 2.59
N THR A 63 -13.29 14.22 1.56
CA THR A 63 -13.07 12.80 1.22
C THR A 63 -12.52 12.70 -0.20
N ARG A 64 -11.51 11.84 -0.38
CA ARG A 64 -10.96 11.49 -1.69
C ARG A 64 -11.22 10.02 -2.01
N GLN A 65 -11.55 9.76 -3.27
CA GLN A 65 -11.59 8.41 -3.81
C GLN A 65 -10.16 7.99 -4.21
N ILE A 66 -9.79 6.76 -3.84
CA ILE A 66 -8.52 6.14 -4.21
C ILE A 66 -8.84 4.90 -5.03
N SER A 67 -8.21 4.76 -6.19
CA SER A 67 -8.40 3.60 -7.06
C SER A 67 -7.34 2.53 -6.77
N PHE A 68 -7.77 1.27 -6.79
CA PHE A 68 -6.90 0.11 -6.63
C PHE A 68 -6.94 -0.72 -7.92
N PRO A 69 -5.86 -0.71 -8.73
CA PRO A 69 -5.79 -1.54 -9.92
C PRO A 69 -5.92 -3.02 -9.55
N ARG A 70 -6.76 -3.77 -10.28
CA ARG A 70 -6.96 -5.21 -10.03
C ARG A 70 -5.69 -6.04 -10.18
N ARG A 71 -4.73 -5.56 -10.98
CA ARG A 71 -3.40 -6.17 -11.14
C ARG A 71 -2.50 -6.01 -9.90
N ASN A 72 -2.77 -5.05 -9.02
CA ASN A 72 -1.99 -4.80 -7.81
C ASN A 72 -2.45 -5.71 -6.67
N LEU A 73 -2.46 -7.03 -6.91
CA LEU A 73 -2.72 -8.02 -5.88
C LEU A 73 -1.51 -8.10 -4.95
N LEU A 74 -1.74 -8.02 -3.65
CA LEU A 74 -0.71 -8.23 -2.65
C LEU A 74 -0.45 -9.73 -2.50
N ASN A 75 0.61 -10.18 -3.14
CA ASN A 75 1.17 -11.53 -3.07
C ASN A 75 2.69 -11.45 -2.91
N VAL A 76 3.34 -12.61 -2.72
CA VAL A 76 4.80 -12.70 -2.52
C VAL A 76 5.57 -11.95 -3.62
N SER A 77 5.27 -12.22 -4.90
CA SER A 77 5.96 -11.59 -6.03
C SER A 77 5.82 -10.06 -6.03
N SER A 78 4.61 -9.55 -5.82
CA SER A 78 4.37 -8.10 -5.74
C SER A 78 5.09 -7.46 -4.54
N LEU A 79 5.13 -8.14 -3.39
CA LEU A 79 5.75 -7.61 -2.19
C LEU A 79 7.27 -7.55 -2.34
N THR A 80 7.89 -8.60 -2.90
CA THR A 80 9.31 -8.60 -3.24
C THR A 80 9.64 -7.45 -4.20
N THR A 81 8.81 -7.24 -5.22
CA THR A 81 8.99 -6.11 -6.16
C THR A 81 8.96 -4.76 -5.44
N ILE A 82 7.98 -4.53 -4.56
CA ILE A 82 7.87 -3.28 -3.79
C ILE A 82 9.11 -3.05 -2.90
N LEU A 83 9.65 -4.11 -2.29
CA LEU A 83 10.84 -4.03 -1.45
C LEU A 83 12.11 -3.73 -2.27
N ASP A 84 12.27 -4.40 -3.41
CA ASP A 84 13.41 -4.16 -4.32
C ASP A 84 13.40 -2.75 -4.90
N ASP A 85 12.23 -2.26 -5.33
CA ASP A 85 12.10 -0.89 -5.83
C ASP A 85 12.45 0.13 -4.75
N ASN A 86 12.11 -0.16 -3.48
CA ASN A 86 12.51 0.71 -2.38
C ASN A 86 13.99 0.66 -2.09
N ARG A 87 14.62 -0.51 -2.17
CA ARG A 87 16.07 -0.63 -2.03
C ARG A 87 16.79 0.22 -3.08
N LYS A 88 16.42 0.10 -4.36
CA LYS A 88 16.97 0.91 -5.45
C LYS A 88 16.76 2.42 -5.23
N ARG A 89 15.57 2.81 -4.77
CA ARG A 89 15.25 4.21 -4.46
C ARG A 89 16.15 4.76 -3.34
N LEU A 90 16.41 3.97 -2.30
CA LEU A 90 17.29 4.35 -1.20
C LEU A 90 18.74 4.46 -1.69
N GLU A 91 19.23 3.47 -2.44
CA GLU A 91 20.58 3.51 -3.04
C GLU A 91 20.78 4.79 -3.87
N ALA A 92 19.84 5.09 -4.77
CA ALA A 92 19.89 6.31 -5.59
C ALA A 92 19.85 7.60 -4.77
N ALA A 93 19.04 7.65 -3.70
CA ALA A 93 18.99 8.80 -2.81
C ALA A 93 20.33 8.98 -2.07
N PHE A 94 20.91 7.91 -1.54
CA PHE A 94 22.21 7.97 -0.85
C PHE A 94 23.34 8.41 -1.78
N SER A 95 23.38 7.92 -3.02
CA SER A 95 24.36 8.38 -4.02
C SER A 95 24.24 9.87 -4.32
N ALA A 96 23.01 10.40 -4.42
CA ALA A 96 22.77 11.82 -4.68
C ALA A 96 23.12 12.76 -3.51
N PHE A 97 23.29 12.24 -2.29
CA PHE A 97 23.76 13.01 -1.13
C PHE A 97 25.29 12.93 -0.93
N ALA A 98 25.96 12.03 -1.65
CA ALA A 98 27.41 11.81 -1.55
C ALA A 98 28.22 12.61 -2.59
N GLU A 99 27.55 13.23 -3.56
CA GLU A 99 28.08 14.21 -4.51
C GLU A 99 27.79 15.65 -4.06
#